data_AF-A0A2D7WG63-F1
#
_entry.id   AF-A0A2D7WG63-F1
#
_cell.length_a   1.000
_cell.length_b   1.000
_cell.length_c   1.000
_cell.angle_alpha   90.00
_cell.angle_beta   90.00
_cell.angle_gamma   90.00
#
_symmetry.space_group_name_H-M   'P 1'
#
loop_
_entity.id
_entity.type
_entity.pdbx_description
1 polymer ?
#
loop_
_entity_poly.entity_id
_entity_poly.type
_entity_poly.pdbx_seq_one_letter_code
_entity_poly.pdbx_strand_id
1 'polypeptide(L)'
;MTIALSLAQSRWIALSVTSFGFALFSSLCLGFSLPPDSEPSHSVNVTANFTTPPVKLPLAHGKAVSFGIKDCKVYRLTDAEGAAPRWSLLFKPAPYFLPQQCVREQLAFDGKYIQIEIGTQALGAGGCCTTYAAYRSQDGENWQVRRATSTEKWQVLDTPK
;
A
#
# COMPACT_ATOMS: atom_id res chain seq x y z
N MET A 1 1.30 -51.85 -44.20
CA MET A 1 0.85 -50.97 -45.31
C MET A 1 1.47 -49.62 -45.06
N THR A 2 2.55 -49.34 -45.77
CA THR A 2 3.48 -48.22 -45.53
C THR A 2 3.24 -47.19 -46.62
N ILE A 3 2.99 -45.93 -46.26
CA ILE A 3 2.99 -44.82 -47.22
C ILE A 3 3.89 -43.73 -46.64
N ALA A 4 5.09 -43.65 -47.20
CA ALA A 4 5.98 -42.51 -47.09
C ALA A 4 5.50 -41.44 -48.09
N LEU A 5 5.40 -40.19 -47.65
CA LEU A 5 5.27 -39.03 -48.54
C LEU A 5 6.51 -38.14 -48.41
N SER A 6 6.98 -37.77 -49.60
CA SER A 6 8.28 -37.22 -49.93
C SER A 6 8.20 -35.70 -50.11
N LEU A 7 9.28 -35.02 -49.69
CA LEU A 7 9.90 -33.78 -50.19
C LEU A 7 9.03 -32.55 -50.52
N ALA A 8 9.34 -31.43 -49.84
CA ALA A 8 9.63 -30.17 -50.53
C ALA A 8 10.46 -29.24 -49.62
N GLN A 9 11.75 -29.13 -49.94
CA GLN A 9 12.67 -28.09 -49.44
C GLN A 9 12.28 -26.73 -50.04
N SER A 10 12.40 -25.66 -49.28
CA SER A 10 12.63 -24.33 -49.87
C SER A 10 13.50 -23.49 -48.94
N ARG A 11 14.71 -23.26 -49.46
CA ARG A 11 15.81 -22.48 -48.91
C ARG A 11 15.49 -21.00 -49.13
N TRP A 12 15.65 -20.16 -48.10
CA TRP A 12 15.80 -18.72 -48.33
C TRP A 12 17.19 -18.30 -47.87
N ILE A 13 17.83 -17.60 -48.79
CA ILE A 13 19.25 -17.29 -48.88
C ILE A 13 19.57 -16.11 -47.96
N ALA A 14 20.68 -16.22 -47.25
CA ALA A 14 21.32 -15.14 -46.51
C ALA A 14 21.85 -14.07 -47.46
N LEU A 15 21.69 -12.79 -47.08
CA LEU A 15 22.52 -11.70 -47.58
C LEU A 15 23.02 -10.87 -46.40
N SER A 16 24.32 -10.95 -46.20
CA SER A 16 25.20 -10.22 -45.30
C SER A 16 25.70 -8.93 -45.95
N VAL A 17 25.77 -7.80 -45.23
CA VAL A 17 26.69 -6.66 -45.48
C VAL A 17 26.87 -5.90 -44.14
N THR A 18 27.87 -6.27 -43.32
CA THR A 18 29.14 -5.58 -43.03
C THR A 18 29.08 -4.17 -42.41
N SER A 19 29.42 -4.13 -41.11
CA SER A 19 30.41 -3.29 -40.40
C SER A 19 30.63 -1.82 -40.82
N PHE A 20 30.23 -0.90 -39.93
CA PHE A 20 30.97 0.32 -39.55
C PHE A 20 30.96 0.31 -38.01
N GLY A 21 32.04 0.45 -37.27
CA GLY A 21 33.11 1.43 -37.40
C GLY A 21 33.12 2.25 -36.10
N PHE A 22 34.07 1.91 -35.22
CA PHE A 22 34.49 2.58 -33.98
C PHE A 22 34.23 4.10 -33.88
N ALA A 23 33.79 4.60 -32.72
CA ALA A 23 34.49 5.66 -31.97
C ALA A 23 33.80 6.06 -30.64
N LEU A 24 34.59 5.93 -29.56
CA LEU A 24 34.82 6.88 -28.48
C LEU A 24 33.78 7.07 -27.34
N PHE A 25 34.22 6.56 -26.18
CA PHE A 25 34.01 7.08 -24.83
C PHE A 25 33.78 8.59 -24.76
N SER A 26 32.76 8.99 -24.01
CA SER A 26 32.72 10.24 -23.23
C SER A 26 31.78 10.04 -22.06
N SER A 27 32.36 9.56 -20.95
CA SER A 27 31.78 9.63 -19.62
C SER A 27 31.57 11.10 -19.27
N LEU A 28 30.33 11.56 -19.14
CA LEU A 28 29.92 12.72 -18.33
C LEU A 28 28.38 12.83 -18.32
N CYS A 29 27.69 11.84 -17.75
CA CYS A 29 26.46 12.18 -17.04
C CYS A 29 26.90 12.51 -15.61
N LEU A 30 27.11 13.81 -15.37
CA LEU A 30 27.13 14.40 -14.06
C LEU A 30 26.14 13.64 -13.19
N GLY A 31 26.66 13.09 -12.08
CA GLY A 31 25.82 12.52 -11.05
C GLY A 31 24.81 13.58 -10.64
N PHE A 32 23.59 13.44 -11.14
CA PHE A 32 22.41 13.82 -10.37
C PHE A 32 22.40 12.84 -9.20
N SER A 33 23.24 13.11 -8.20
CA SER A 33 22.91 12.71 -6.84
C SER A 33 21.61 13.43 -6.54
N LEU A 34 20.50 12.75 -6.81
CA LEU A 34 19.26 13.05 -6.11
C LEU A 34 19.65 13.14 -4.63
N PRO A 35 19.44 14.28 -3.97
CA PRO A 35 19.59 14.30 -2.52
C PRO A 35 18.75 13.13 -2.00
N PRO A 36 19.26 12.33 -1.05
CA PRO A 36 18.44 11.32 -0.40
C PRO A 36 17.16 12.04 0.00
N ASP A 37 16.04 11.55 -0.53
CA ASP A 37 14.70 12.01 -0.21
C ASP A 37 14.70 12.10 1.30
N SER A 38 14.77 13.33 1.80
CA SER A 38 14.77 13.59 3.22
C SER A 38 13.34 13.35 3.60
N GLU A 39 12.98 12.07 3.71
CA GLU A 39 11.72 11.60 4.22
C GLU A 39 11.59 12.33 5.54
N PRO A 40 10.71 13.34 5.64
CA PRO A 40 10.62 14.07 6.86
C PRO A 40 10.13 13.03 7.84
N SER A 41 10.99 12.67 8.79
CA SER A 41 10.58 12.19 10.10
C SER A 41 9.83 13.35 10.78
N HIS A 42 8.74 13.77 10.16
CA HIS A 42 7.77 14.64 10.74
C HIS A 42 7.08 13.74 11.76
N SER A 43 7.43 13.95 13.02
CA SER A 43 6.44 13.81 14.08
C SER A 43 5.28 14.72 13.71
N VAL A 44 4.36 14.22 12.88
CA VAL A 44 3.13 14.92 12.56
C VAL A 44 2.40 15.00 13.89
N ASN A 45 2.03 16.21 14.32
CA ASN A 45 1.07 16.38 15.39
C ASN A 45 -0.31 15.96 14.86
N VAL A 46 -0.52 14.65 14.61
CA VAL A 46 -1.74 14.07 14.03
C VAL A 46 -2.95 14.25 14.97
N THR A 47 -2.68 14.53 16.26
CA THR A 47 -3.66 14.56 17.35
C THR A 47 -4.85 15.51 17.14
N ALA A 48 -4.74 16.56 16.32
CA ALA A 48 -5.71 17.66 16.36
C ALA A 48 -6.93 17.53 15.42
N ASN A 49 -6.92 16.70 14.38
CA ASN A 49 -8.00 16.74 13.37
C ASN A 49 -8.20 15.40 12.65
N PHE A 50 -8.71 14.40 13.37
CA PHE A 50 -9.15 13.12 12.81
C PHE A 50 -10.56 13.22 12.22
N THR A 51 -10.86 12.38 11.22
CA THR A 51 -12.19 12.32 10.58
C THR A 51 -13.28 11.95 11.59
N THR A 52 -12.95 11.08 12.54
CA THR A 52 -13.83 10.69 13.65
C THR A 52 -13.10 10.84 14.98
N PRO A 53 -13.81 10.96 16.12
CA PRO A 53 -13.18 10.88 17.43
C PRO A 53 -12.33 9.60 17.55
N PRO A 54 -11.15 9.68 18.18
CA PRO A 54 -10.33 8.50 18.39
C PRO A 54 -11.07 7.40 19.15
N VAL A 55 -10.90 6.15 18.71
CA VAL A 55 -11.54 4.98 19.31
C VAL A 55 -10.55 4.26 20.20
N LYS A 56 -11.00 3.90 21.41
CA LYS A 56 -10.18 3.16 22.39
C LYS A 56 -10.47 1.67 22.29
N LEU A 57 -9.42 0.88 22.17
CA LEU A 57 -9.44 -0.58 22.29
C LEU A 57 -8.97 -0.97 23.70
N PRO A 58 -9.82 -1.59 24.54
CA PRO A 58 -9.38 -2.17 25.81
C PRO A 58 -8.51 -3.41 25.57
N LEU A 59 -7.37 -3.49 26.25
CA LEU A 59 -6.48 -4.65 26.23
C LEU A 59 -6.61 -5.48 27.50
N ALA A 60 -6.21 -6.75 27.42
CA ALA A 60 -5.92 -7.53 28.62
C ALA A 60 -4.92 -6.74 29.48
N HIS A 61 -5.06 -6.73 30.81
CA HIS A 61 -4.27 -5.94 31.77
C HIS A 61 -4.71 -4.47 31.99
N GLY A 62 -5.90 -4.05 31.52
CA GLY A 62 -6.45 -2.74 31.86
C GLY A 62 -5.77 -1.55 31.16
N LYS A 63 -4.84 -1.83 30.24
CA LYS A 63 -4.33 -0.84 29.29
C LYS A 63 -5.37 -0.63 28.18
N ALA A 64 -5.38 0.55 27.59
CA ALA A 64 -6.17 0.82 26.40
C ALA A 64 -5.30 1.53 25.37
N VAL A 65 -5.45 1.17 24.11
CA VAL A 65 -4.78 1.83 22.99
C VAL A 65 -5.80 2.65 22.23
N SER A 66 -5.45 3.88 21.88
CA SER A 66 -6.30 4.76 21.07
C SER A 66 -5.91 4.69 19.61
N PHE A 67 -6.90 4.66 18.72
CA PHE A 67 -6.74 4.68 17.28
C PHE A 67 -7.42 5.92 16.70
N GLY A 68 -6.84 6.51 15.66
CA GLY A 68 -7.41 7.62 14.92
C GLY A 68 -7.36 7.34 13.42
N ILE A 69 -8.28 7.92 12.66
CA ILE A 69 -8.33 7.79 11.20
C ILE A 69 -8.44 9.15 10.55
N LYS A 70 -7.66 9.36 9.48
CA LYS A 70 -7.67 10.57 8.67
C LYS A 70 -7.10 10.30 7.28
N ASP A 71 -7.75 10.81 6.24
CA ASP A 71 -7.28 10.69 4.85
C ASP A 71 -6.94 9.24 4.46
N CYS A 72 -7.80 8.30 4.87
CA CYS A 72 -7.67 6.86 4.68
C CYS A 72 -6.42 6.25 5.35
N LYS A 73 -5.78 6.99 6.28
CA LYS A 73 -4.65 6.53 7.08
C LYS A 73 -5.10 6.31 8.51
N VAL A 74 -4.63 5.22 9.10
CA VAL A 74 -4.93 4.89 10.50
C VAL A 74 -3.69 5.06 11.34
N TYR A 75 -3.90 5.63 12.51
CA TYR A 75 -2.88 5.98 13.45
C TYR A 75 -3.14 5.30 14.78
N ARG A 76 -2.07 4.87 15.45
CA ARG A 76 -2.07 4.31 16.80
C ARG A 76 -1.43 5.31 17.74
N LEU A 77 -2.06 5.58 18.87
CA LEU A 77 -1.45 6.40 19.91
C LEU A 77 -0.27 5.63 20.51
N THR A 78 0.90 6.25 20.47
CA THR A 78 2.10 5.77 21.15
C THR A 78 2.28 6.58 22.42
N ASP A 79 2.30 5.91 23.57
CA ASP A 79 2.59 6.57 24.84
C ASP A 79 4.04 7.06 24.81
N ALA A 80 4.22 8.37 24.81
CA ALA A 80 5.51 9.00 25.05
C ALA A 80 5.47 9.58 26.47
N GLU A 81 6.19 8.94 27.38
CA GLU A 81 6.29 9.33 28.78
C GLU A 81 6.67 10.83 28.87
N GLY A 82 5.75 11.65 29.39
CA GLY A 82 5.97 13.08 29.61
C GLY A 82 5.88 14.02 28.39
N ALA A 83 5.53 13.53 27.20
CA ALA A 83 5.41 14.37 25.99
C ALA A 83 3.96 14.40 25.44
N ALA A 84 3.69 15.37 24.56
CA ALA A 84 2.41 15.44 23.83
C ALA A 84 2.09 14.09 23.14
N PRO A 85 0.80 13.71 23.05
CA PRO A 85 0.38 12.44 22.46
C PRO A 85 0.97 12.29 21.05
N ARG A 86 1.82 11.27 20.88
CA ARG A 86 2.42 10.92 19.60
C ARG A 86 1.60 9.83 18.92
N TRP A 87 1.41 9.97 17.62
CA TRP A 87 0.66 9.02 16.81
C TRP A 87 1.60 8.36 15.81
N SER A 88 1.64 7.03 15.79
CA SER A 88 2.34 6.27 14.77
C SER A 88 1.38 5.87 13.65
N LEU A 89 1.83 5.96 12.41
CA LEU A 89 1.08 5.44 11.26
C LEU A 89 1.04 3.92 11.32
N LEU A 90 -0.15 3.33 11.25
CA LEU A 90 -0.37 1.88 11.31
C LEU A 90 -0.80 1.30 9.97
N PHE A 91 -1.76 1.95 9.30
CA PHE A 91 -2.25 1.54 7.99
C PHE A 91 -2.28 2.72 7.03
N LYS A 92 -1.91 2.46 5.78
CA LYS A 92 -2.16 3.39 4.67
C LYS A 92 -2.64 2.63 3.43
N PRO A 93 -3.35 3.30 2.51
CA PRO A 93 -3.69 2.70 1.24
C PRO A 93 -2.45 2.26 0.48
N ALA A 94 -2.57 1.18 -0.29
CA ALA A 94 -1.49 0.73 -1.16
C ALA A 94 -1.12 1.84 -2.17
N PRO A 95 0.16 2.02 -2.50
CA PRO A 95 0.57 2.98 -3.51
C PRO A 95 -0.14 2.74 -4.84
N TYR A 96 -0.57 3.83 -5.49
CA TYR A 96 -1.21 3.80 -6.80
C TYR A 96 -0.58 4.86 -7.70
N PHE A 97 -0.48 4.55 -9.00
CA PHE A 97 0.24 5.40 -9.94
C PHE A 97 -0.50 6.70 -10.29
N LEU A 98 -1.82 6.73 -10.14
CA LEU A 98 -2.63 7.95 -10.29
C LEU A 98 -2.98 8.54 -8.92
N PRO A 99 -3.25 9.85 -8.86
CA PRO A 99 -3.84 10.47 -7.69
C PRO A 99 -5.14 9.77 -7.25
N GLN A 100 -5.24 9.50 -5.95
CA GLN A 100 -6.42 8.91 -5.34
C GLN A 100 -7.01 9.87 -4.30
N GLN A 101 -8.32 9.77 -4.10
CA GLN A 101 -9.04 10.39 -2.99
C GLN A 101 -9.56 9.33 -2.03
N CYS A 102 -9.65 9.69 -0.76
CA CYS A 102 -10.31 8.89 0.24
C CYS A 102 -11.83 9.02 0.07
N VAL A 103 -12.53 7.90 -0.06
CA VAL A 103 -14.00 7.86 -0.26
C VAL A 103 -14.72 7.10 0.86
N ARG A 104 -13.99 6.39 1.71
CA ARG A 104 -14.54 5.70 2.88
C ARG A 104 -13.54 5.64 4.02
N GLU A 105 -13.99 6.07 5.20
CA GLU A 105 -13.27 5.98 6.46
C GLU A 105 -14.25 5.57 7.55
N GLN A 106 -14.02 4.42 8.18
CA GLN A 106 -14.71 4.05 9.40
C GLN A 106 -13.73 3.47 10.40
N LEU A 107 -13.92 3.84 11.65
CA LEU A 107 -13.19 3.32 12.80
C LEU A 107 -14.19 3.13 13.93
N ALA A 108 -14.33 1.90 14.41
CA ALA A 108 -15.28 1.57 15.47
C ALA A 108 -14.77 0.40 16.31
N PHE A 109 -15.23 0.31 17.55
CA PHE A 109 -15.03 -0.84 18.41
C PHE A 109 -16.38 -1.52 18.65
N ASP A 110 -16.49 -2.81 18.37
CA ASP A 110 -17.77 -3.55 18.44
C ASP A 110 -17.97 -4.28 19.79
N GLY A 111 -17.07 -4.10 20.75
CA GLY A 111 -17.04 -4.81 22.02
C GLY A 111 -16.03 -5.96 22.07
N LYS A 112 -15.55 -6.44 20.91
CA LYS A 112 -14.55 -7.50 20.81
C LYS A 112 -13.39 -7.15 19.88
N TYR A 113 -13.67 -6.51 18.77
CA TYR A 113 -12.70 -6.10 17.77
C TYR A 113 -12.74 -4.59 17.56
N ILE A 114 -11.57 -3.99 17.42
CA ILE A 114 -11.46 -2.73 16.68
C ILE A 114 -11.65 -3.07 15.20
N GLN A 115 -12.53 -2.34 14.52
CA GLN A 115 -12.81 -2.47 13.09
C GLN A 115 -12.44 -1.17 12.39
N ILE A 116 -11.76 -1.33 11.26
CA ILE A 116 -11.29 -0.26 10.39
C ILE A 116 -11.80 -0.55 9.00
N GLU A 117 -12.31 0.46 8.32
CA GLU A 117 -12.71 0.36 6.93
C GLU A 117 -12.17 1.55 6.15
N ILE A 118 -11.38 1.26 5.12
CA ILE A 118 -10.70 2.25 4.30
C ILE A 118 -11.05 1.98 2.84
N GLY A 119 -11.40 3.03 2.11
CA GLY A 119 -11.56 2.95 0.66
C GLY A 119 -11.02 4.17 -0.06
N THR A 120 -10.20 3.91 -1.08
CA THR A 120 -9.68 4.97 -1.97
C THR A 120 -10.18 4.78 -3.38
N GLN A 121 -10.35 5.89 -4.09
CA GLN A 121 -10.75 5.89 -5.49
C GLN A 121 -9.81 6.78 -6.28
N ALA A 122 -9.42 6.35 -7.49
CA ALA A 122 -8.71 7.23 -8.41
C ALA A 122 -9.57 8.48 -8.74
N LEU A 123 -8.94 9.65 -8.75
CA LEU A 123 -9.60 10.91 -9.13
C LEU A 123 -10.14 10.80 -10.57
N GLY A 124 -11.39 11.20 -10.78
CA GLY A 124 -12.05 11.15 -12.09
C GLY A 124 -12.59 9.77 -12.52
N ALA A 125 -12.41 8.71 -11.73
CA ALA A 125 -12.82 7.35 -12.12
C ALA A 125 -14.32 7.03 -12.02
N GLY A 126 -15.17 7.99 -11.63
CA GLY A 126 -16.62 7.82 -11.58
C GLY A 126 -17.13 6.62 -10.75
N GLY A 127 -16.37 6.14 -9.76
CA GLY A 127 -16.74 5.02 -8.89
C GLY A 127 -16.20 3.64 -9.28
N CYS A 128 -15.72 3.46 -10.52
CA CYS A 128 -15.28 2.15 -11.06
C CYS A 128 -13.98 1.62 -10.43
N CYS A 129 -13.07 2.50 -10.02
CA CYS A 129 -11.73 2.14 -9.54
C CYS A 129 -11.59 2.40 -8.03
N THR A 130 -12.56 1.93 -7.25
CA THR A 130 -12.53 2.03 -5.80
C THR A 130 -11.87 0.80 -5.21
N THR A 131 -10.77 0.99 -4.47
CA THR A 131 -10.20 -0.07 -3.64
C THR A 131 -10.79 0.00 -2.25
N TYR A 132 -11.04 -1.15 -1.65
CA TYR A 132 -11.61 -1.24 -0.31
C TYR A 132 -10.94 -2.35 0.50
N ALA A 133 -10.64 -2.03 1.75
CA ALA A 133 -10.14 -2.99 2.73
C ALA A 133 -10.78 -2.73 4.09
N ALA A 134 -11.20 -3.82 4.74
CA ALA A 134 -11.58 -3.83 6.14
C ALA A 134 -10.49 -4.54 6.94
N TYR A 135 -10.17 -4.00 8.11
CA TYR A 135 -9.22 -4.57 9.07
C TYR A 135 -9.89 -4.76 10.41
N ARG A 136 -9.48 -5.78 11.16
CA ARG A 136 -9.90 -5.94 12.54
C ARG A 136 -8.82 -6.54 13.42
N SER A 137 -8.85 -6.20 14.70
CA SER A 137 -7.95 -6.75 15.72
C SER A 137 -8.61 -6.78 17.09
N GLN A 138 -8.17 -7.69 17.97
CA GLN A 138 -8.61 -7.75 19.37
C GLN A 138 -7.61 -7.11 20.33
N ASP A 139 -6.35 -7.00 19.91
CA ASP A 139 -5.22 -6.60 20.75
C ASP A 139 -4.45 -5.40 20.18
N GLY A 140 -4.82 -4.94 18.97
CA GLY A 140 -4.16 -3.83 18.29
C GLY A 140 -2.83 -4.20 17.64
N GLU A 141 -2.41 -5.47 17.71
CA GLU A 141 -1.12 -5.97 17.22
C GLU A 141 -1.30 -7.07 16.16
N ASN A 142 -2.23 -8.00 16.40
CA ASN A 142 -2.58 -9.08 15.48
C ASN A 142 -3.80 -8.67 14.66
N TRP A 143 -3.60 -8.52 13.36
CA TRP A 143 -4.60 -7.98 12.46
C TRP A 143 -5.15 -9.03 11.50
N GLN A 144 -6.43 -8.88 11.18
CA GLN A 144 -7.08 -9.61 10.10
C GLN A 144 -7.57 -8.62 9.05
N VAL A 145 -7.48 -9.00 7.78
CA VAL A 145 -7.89 -8.19 6.64
C VAL A 145 -8.97 -8.90 5.83
N ARG A 146 -9.90 -8.10 5.31
CA ARG A 146 -10.88 -8.51 4.31
C ARG A 146 -10.87 -7.49 3.19
N ARG A 147 -10.34 -7.88 2.02
CA ARG A 147 -10.30 -7.02 0.82
C ARG A 147 -11.63 -7.08 0.07
N ALA A 148 -11.92 -6.06 -0.74
CA ALA A 148 -13.13 -6.01 -1.57
C ALA A 148 -13.41 -7.28 -2.39
N THR A 149 -12.35 -7.97 -2.85
CA THR A 149 -12.45 -9.20 -3.64
C THR A 149 -12.83 -10.45 -2.83
N SER A 150 -12.85 -10.35 -1.49
CA SER A 150 -13.21 -11.44 -0.56
C SER A 150 -14.30 -10.93 0.38
N THR A 151 -15.57 -11.16 0.04
CA THR A 151 -16.71 -10.69 0.85
C THR A 151 -16.88 -11.46 2.16
N GLU A 152 -16.39 -12.71 2.23
CA GLU A 152 -16.75 -13.63 3.33
C GLU A 152 -15.61 -14.00 4.27
N LYS A 153 -14.34 -13.96 3.83
CA LYS A 153 -13.23 -14.51 4.62
C LYS A 153 -12.25 -13.46 5.09
N TRP A 154 -12.06 -13.42 6.41
CA TRP A 154 -10.97 -12.72 7.08
C TRP A 154 -9.68 -13.53 6.93
N GLN A 155 -8.60 -12.85 6.55
CA GLN A 155 -7.27 -13.43 6.43
C GLN A 155 -6.36 -12.81 7.49
N VAL A 156 -5.46 -13.60 8.08
CA VAL A 156 -4.42 -13.05 8.97
C VAL A 156 -3.53 -12.13 8.15
N LEU A 157 -3.18 -10.98 8.72
CA LEU A 157 -2.29 -10.01 8.11
C LEU A 157 -0.91 -10.18 8.74
N ASP A 158 0.05 -10.70 7.96
CA ASP A 158 1.41 -10.99 8.44
C ASP A 158 2.13 -9.72 8.96
N THR A 159 1.81 -8.56 8.39
CA THR A 159 2.32 -7.26 8.87
C THR A 159 1.36 -6.13 8.47
N PRO A 160 0.98 -5.22 9.38
CA PRO A 160 0.27 -4.00 9.01
C PRO A 160 1.13 -3.15 8.06
N LYS A 161 0.57 -2.73 6.92
CA LYS A 161 1.25 -1.99 5.85
C LYS A 161 0.62 -0.62 5.62
#